data_AF-A0A3C2CKU2-F1
#
_entry.id   AF-A0A3C2CKU2-F1
#
_cell.length_a   1.000
_cell.length_b   1.000
_cell.length_c   1.000
_cell.angle_alpha   90.00
_cell.angle_beta   90.00
_cell.angle_gamma   90.00
#
_symmetry.space_group_name_H-M   'P 1'
#
loop_
_entity.id
_entity.type
_entity.pdbx_description
1 polymer ?
#
loop_
_entity_poly.entity_id
_entity_poly.type
_entity_poly.pdbx_seq_one_letter_code
_entity_poly.pdbx_strand_id
1 'polypeptide(L)'
;DVGGYGIGAGGRDCFEEGLWIPICKLMKEGQRNEDVWKFILSNVRQPDHMAGDLHAQMASGEVGAQRLLTLCESHDMQDIEDLSDEIVQRSEEATRASIKELKAGSYSSSALLDLADGSKIDIVCSMEVDTQEGEIIVDYEGTSEASPWGINVVENYTHAYTTFTVRSVLNPDIPNNFGSLKPIKMRAPKGSIVNAVLPQPGTARHVVGMFLPNALLKALAQVKPESSMAEGSGAVWTMQVNGTHEDGSPFITAMFTYAGGVGARESKAGLSACSYPTGVAAVPIEVVEASA
;
A
#
# COMPACT_ATOMS: atom_id res chain seq x y z
N ASP A 1 -11.05 8.89 -9.55
CA ASP A 1 -12.46 8.78 -9.09
C ASP A 1 -13.00 7.41 -9.49
N VAL A 2 -13.71 6.73 -8.61
CA VAL A 2 -14.35 5.42 -8.88
C VAL A 2 -15.87 5.47 -8.71
N GLY A 3 -16.46 6.67 -8.66
CA GLY A 3 -17.88 6.85 -8.35
C GLY A 3 -18.11 6.98 -6.84
N GLY A 4 -19.30 6.59 -6.38
CA GLY A 4 -19.64 6.59 -4.95
C GLY A 4 -19.59 7.97 -4.27
N TYR A 5 -19.36 7.98 -2.97
CA TYR A 5 -19.21 9.16 -2.12
C TYR A 5 -18.11 10.10 -2.63
N GLY A 6 -17.07 9.55 -3.27
CA GLY A 6 -15.91 10.28 -3.77
C GLY A 6 -14.68 10.07 -2.90
N ILE A 7 -13.68 10.94 -3.06
CA ILE A 7 -12.40 10.82 -2.37
C ILE A 7 -12.57 11.31 -0.92
N GLY A 8 -12.62 10.38 0.03
CA GLY A 8 -12.73 10.69 1.46
C GLY A 8 -13.13 9.48 2.29
N ALA A 9 -13.30 9.70 3.60
CA ALA A 9 -13.66 8.65 4.55
C ALA A 9 -15.16 8.60 4.88
N GLY A 10 -16.02 9.35 4.17
CA GLY A 10 -17.42 9.55 4.53
C GLY A 10 -18.40 8.46 4.12
N GLY A 11 -17.97 7.48 3.31
CA GLY A 11 -18.79 6.30 3.00
C GLY A 11 -19.03 5.47 4.26
N ARG A 12 -20.28 5.07 4.50
CA ARG A 12 -20.69 4.29 5.68
C ARG A 12 -20.49 2.79 5.51
N ASP A 13 -20.47 2.34 4.26
CA ASP A 13 -20.15 0.98 3.85
C ASP A 13 -19.43 1.01 2.50
N CYS A 14 -18.82 -0.11 2.12
CA CYS A 14 -18.07 -0.23 0.87
C CYS A 14 -18.93 -0.04 -0.39
N PHE A 15 -20.26 -0.17 -0.32
CA PHE A 15 -21.16 0.03 -1.46
C PHE A 15 -21.40 1.52 -1.74
N GLU A 16 -21.23 2.38 -0.73
CA GLU A 16 -21.19 3.83 -0.91
C GLU A 16 -19.87 4.32 -1.52
N GLU A 17 -18.84 3.47 -1.61
CA GLU A 17 -17.47 3.84 -2.02
C GLU A 17 -17.21 3.72 -3.53
N GLY A 18 -18.22 3.36 -4.30
CA GLY A 18 -18.20 3.39 -5.76
C GLY A 18 -18.08 2.01 -6.41
N LEU A 19 -17.39 1.96 -7.55
CA LEU A 19 -17.33 0.78 -8.39
C LEU A 19 -16.59 -0.38 -7.72
N TRP A 20 -17.30 -1.50 -7.59
CA TRP A 20 -16.72 -2.78 -7.21
C TRP A 20 -16.74 -3.73 -8.40
N ILE A 21 -15.57 -3.93 -9.01
CA ILE A 21 -15.42 -4.69 -10.24
C ILE A 21 -14.97 -6.11 -9.90
N PRO A 22 -15.76 -7.16 -10.23
CA PRO A 22 -15.28 -8.54 -10.15
C PRO A 22 -14.19 -8.79 -11.20
N ILE A 23 -13.38 -9.84 -11.01
CA ILE A 23 -12.32 -10.19 -11.98
C ILE A 23 -12.97 -10.44 -13.35
N CYS A 24 -12.67 -9.56 -14.31
CA CYS A 24 -13.19 -9.63 -15.66
C CYS A 24 -12.16 -9.11 -16.66
N LYS A 25 -12.37 -9.42 -17.94
CA LYS A 25 -11.47 -9.00 -19.02
C LYS A 25 -11.82 -7.59 -19.50
N LEU A 26 -10.91 -6.63 -19.35
CA LEU A 26 -11.03 -5.30 -19.94
C LEU A 26 -10.79 -5.31 -21.46
N MET A 27 -9.93 -6.21 -21.92
CA MET A 27 -9.60 -6.46 -23.33
C MET A 27 -9.77 -7.94 -23.66
N LYS A 28 -10.19 -8.27 -24.88
CA LYS A 28 -10.30 -9.63 -25.41
C LYS A 28 -9.63 -9.66 -26.77
N GLU A 29 -8.57 -10.47 -26.92
CA GLU A 29 -7.85 -10.63 -28.21
C GLU A 29 -7.39 -9.30 -28.83
N GLY A 30 -6.87 -8.39 -27.99
CA GLY A 30 -6.43 -7.05 -28.42
C GLY A 30 -7.57 -6.04 -28.67
N GLN A 31 -8.83 -6.46 -28.58
CA GLN A 31 -10.00 -5.61 -28.75
C GLN A 31 -10.61 -5.21 -27.40
N ARG A 32 -11.20 -4.02 -27.33
CA ARG A 32 -11.88 -3.55 -26.11
C ARG A 32 -13.10 -4.42 -25.81
N ASN A 33 -13.27 -4.77 -24.54
CA ASN A 33 -14.54 -5.32 -24.07
C ASN A 33 -15.52 -4.16 -23.82
N GLU A 34 -16.21 -3.72 -24.88
CA GLU A 34 -17.04 -2.51 -24.88
C GLU A 34 -18.04 -2.43 -23.72
N ASP A 35 -18.63 -3.55 -23.31
CA ASP A 35 -19.56 -3.58 -22.17
C ASP A 35 -18.89 -3.19 -20.85
N VAL A 36 -17.67 -3.67 -20.61
CA VAL A 36 -16.91 -3.36 -19.39
C VAL A 36 -16.43 -1.92 -19.40
N TRP A 37 -15.92 -1.45 -20.55
CA TRP A 37 -15.53 -0.05 -20.73
C TRP A 37 -16.72 0.89 -20.50
N LYS A 38 -17.86 0.60 -21.15
CA LYS A 38 -19.09 1.38 -20.97
C LYS A 38 -19.54 1.39 -19.52
N PHE A 39 -19.50 0.24 -18.84
CA PHE A 39 -19.88 0.15 -17.43
C PHE A 39 -18.99 1.02 -16.54
N ILE A 40 -17.67 0.93 -16.67
CA ILE A 40 -16.72 1.72 -15.86
C ILE A 40 -16.89 3.22 -16.13
N LEU A 41 -16.85 3.61 -17.41
CA LEU A 41 -16.87 5.02 -17.79
C LEU A 41 -18.21 5.72 -17.49
N SER A 42 -19.31 4.97 -17.40
CA SER A 42 -20.63 5.54 -17.05
C SER A 42 -20.80 5.81 -15.55
N ASN A 43 -19.87 5.33 -14.70
CA ASN A 43 -19.99 5.38 -13.24
C ASN A 43 -18.92 6.24 -12.56
N VAL A 44 -18.17 7.03 -13.35
CA VAL A 44 -17.11 7.93 -12.85
C VAL A 44 -17.35 9.36 -13.34
N ARG A 45 -16.89 10.36 -12.57
CA ARG A 45 -17.07 11.79 -12.86
C ARG A 45 -16.10 12.30 -13.93
N GLN A 46 -14.94 11.66 -14.07
CA GLN A 46 -13.88 12.02 -15.02
C GLN A 46 -13.56 10.84 -15.95
N PRO A 47 -14.46 10.51 -16.90
CA PRO A 47 -14.30 9.34 -17.77
C PRO A 47 -13.05 9.41 -18.66
N ASP A 48 -12.68 10.60 -19.14
CA ASP A 48 -11.48 10.75 -19.98
C ASP A 48 -10.18 10.47 -19.19
N HIS A 49 -10.12 10.94 -17.93
CA HIS A 49 -8.99 10.62 -17.03
C HIS A 49 -8.95 9.13 -16.71
N MET A 50 -10.10 8.52 -16.39
CA MET A 50 -10.20 7.09 -16.14
C MET A 50 -9.76 6.25 -17.35
N ALA A 51 -10.21 6.64 -18.56
CA ALA A 51 -9.79 5.99 -19.79
C ALA A 51 -8.28 6.12 -20.03
N GLY A 52 -7.71 7.30 -19.77
CA GLY A 52 -6.27 7.56 -19.84
C GLY A 52 -5.48 6.66 -18.89
N ASP A 53 -5.89 6.55 -17.63
CA ASP A 53 -5.25 5.68 -16.63
C ASP A 53 -5.29 4.20 -17.02
N LEU A 54 -6.45 3.72 -17.49
CA LEU A 54 -6.59 2.35 -17.99
C LEU A 54 -5.67 2.09 -19.19
N HIS A 55 -5.57 3.06 -20.12
CA HIS A 55 -4.65 2.97 -21.25
C HIS A 55 -3.19 2.92 -20.82
N ALA A 56 -2.79 3.76 -19.86
CA ALA A 56 -1.42 3.78 -19.35
C ALA A 56 -1.04 2.45 -18.68
N GLN A 57 -1.93 1.85 -17.89
CA GLN A 57 -1.71 0.53 -17.27
C GLN A 57 -1.61 -0.59 -18.30
N MET A 58 -2.43 -0.58 -19.36
CA MET A 58 -2.30 -1.57 -20.43
C MET A 58 -1.00 -1.40 -21.22
N ALA A 59 -0.63 -0.17 -21.56
CA ALA A 59 0.58 0.12 -22.31
C ALA A 59 1.84 -0.31 -21.54
N SER A 60 1.88 -0.10 -20.22
CA SER A 60 3.01 -0.55 -19.40
C SER A 60 3.11 -2.08 -19.35
N GLY A 61 1.98 -2.79 -19.24
CA GLY A 61 1.93 -4.25 -19.30
C GLY A 61 2.39 -4.81 -20.65
N GLU A 62 1.95 -4.19 -21.75
CA GLU A 62 2.34 -4.56 -23.11
C GLU A 62 3.86 -4.40 -23.32
N VAL A 63 4.44 -3.27 -22.89
CA VAL A 63 5.90 -3.08 -22.94
C VAL A 63 6.62 -4.13 -22.11
N GLY A 64 6.10 -4.48 -20.93
CA GLY A 64 6.65 -5.57 -20.10
C GLY A 64 6.65 -6.91 -20.82
N ALA A 65 5.53 -7.27 -21.46
CA ALA A 65 5.41 -8.51 -22.24
C ALA A 65 6.39 -8.54 -23.42
N GLN A 66 6.51 -7.45 -24.18
CA GLN A 66 7.46 -7.34 -25.30
C GLN A 66 8.91 -7.51 -24.84
N ARG A 67 9.28 -6.93 -23.69
CA ARG A 67 10.62 -7.06 -23.11
C ARG A 67 10.91 -8.49 -22.66
N LEU A 68 9.93 -9.18 -22.06
CA LEU A 68 10.07 -10.58 -21.69
C LEU A 68 10.22 -11.48 -22.93
N LEU A 69 9.43 -11.26 -23.97
CA LEU A 69 9.55 -12.00 -25.23
C LEU A 69 10.92 -11.80 -25.88
N THR A 70 11.42 -10.55 -25.90
CA THR A 70 12.76 -10.25 -26.41
C THR A 70 13.85 -10.98 -25.61
N LEU A 71 13.71 -11.04 -24.28
CA LEU A 71 14.63 -11.80 -23.43
C LEU A 71 14.62 -13.28 -23.81
N CYS A 72 13.44 -13.88 -23.91
CA CYS A 72 13.29 -15.29 -24.29
C CYS A 72 13.92 -15.59 -25.65
N GLU A 73 13.64 -14.77 -26.66
CA GLU A 73 14.24 -14.89 -28.01
C GLU A 73 15.77 -14.77 -27.98
N SER A 74 16.32 -13.84 -27.20
CA SER A 74 17.77 -13.61 -27.14
C SER A 74 18.56 -14.70 -26.41
N HIS A 75 17.87 -15.53 -25.62
CA HIS A 75 18.46 -16.60 -24.80
C HIS A 75 17.95 -17.99 -25.20
N ASP A 76 17.25 -18.12 -26.34
CA ASP A 76 16.64 -19.38 -26.82
C ASP A 76 15.74 -20.06 -25.77
N MET A 77 15.03 -19.27 -24.95
CA MET A 77 14.11 -19.77 -23.92
C MET A 77 12.68 -19.85 -24.45
N GLN A 78 11.95 -20.92 -24.12
CA GLN A 78 10.52 -21.05 -24.49
C GLN A 78 9.60 -20.27 -23.55
N ASP A 79 9.96 -20.18 -22.28
CA ASP A 79 9.25 -19.47 -21.22
C ASP A 79 10.27 -19.00 -20.16
N ILE A 80 9.78 -18.54 -19.01
CA ILE A 80 10.61 -18.07 -17.89
C ILE A 80 10.37 -18.88 -16.60
N GLU A 81 9.71 -20.03 -16.66
CA GLU A 81 9.28 -20.76 -15.45
C GLU A 81 10.48 -21.17 -14.59
N ASP A 82 11.44 -21.91 -15.17
CA ASP A 82 12.65 -22.36 -14.47
C ASP A 82 13.46 -21.18 -13.89
N LEU A 83 13.57 -20.09 -14.66
CA LEU A 83 14.28 -18.88 -14.21
C LEU A 83 13.54 -18.19 -13.06
N SER A 84 12.21 -18.14 -13.14
CA SER A 84 11.36 -17.53 -12.11
C SER A 84 11.44 -18.33 -10.82
N ASP A 85 11.39 -19.66 -10.91
CA ASP A 85 11.50 -20.56 -9.77
C ASP A 85 12.86 -20.41 -9.07
N GLU A 86 13.96 -20.36 -9.83
CA GLU A 86 15.29 -20.13 -9.26
C GLU A 86 15.39 -18.77 -8.56
N ILE A 87 14.85 -17.70 -9.16
CA ILE A 87 14.85 -16.36 -8.56
C ILE A 87 14.02 -16.34 -7.27
N VAL A 88 12.83 -16.95 -7.29
CA VAL A 88 11.93 -17.03 -6.14
C VAL A 88 12.57 -17.84 -5.02
N GLN A 89 13.15 -19.00 -5.34
CA GLN A 89 13.82 -19.85 -4.36
C GLN A 89 15.00 -19.13 -3.70
N ARG A 90 15.89 -18.51 -4.49
CA ARG A 90 17.03 -17.75 -3.95
C ARG A 90 16.59 -16.60 -3.05
N SER A 91 15.52 -15.90 -3.45
CA SER A 91 14.95 -14.82 -2.63
C SER A 91 14.38 -15.34 -1.31
N GLU A 92 13.74 -16.52 -1.30
CA GLU A 92 13.27 -17.15 -0.06
C GLU A 92 14.43 -17.56 0.83
N GLU A 93 15.42 -18.27 0.29
CA GLU A 93 16.60 -18.73 1.02
C GLU A 93 17.37 -17.56 1.65
N ALA A 94 17.58 -16.48 0.88
CA ALA A 94 18.24 -15.29 1.36
C ALA A 94 17.44 -14.56 2.45
N THR A 95 16.12 -14.43 2.31
CA THR A 95 15.29 -13.84 3.38
C THR A 95 15.36 -14.68 4.65
N ARG A 96 15.22 -16.01 4.54
CA ARG A 96 15.31 -16.91 5.70
C ARG A 96 16.67 -16.80 6.36
N ALA A 97 17.76 -16.79 5.60
CA ALA A 97 19.12 -16.64 6.14
C ALA A 97 19.25 -15.38 7.00
N SER A 98 18.78 -14.22 6.52
CA SER A 98 18.82 -12.98 7.29
C SER A 98 17.97 -13.02 8.56
N ILE A 99 16.84 -13.73 8.55
CA ILE A 99 16.01 -13.90 9.75
C ILE A 99 16.74 -14.76 10.80
N LYS A 100 17.48 -15.79 10.37
CA LYS A 100 18.25 -16.67 11.28
C LYS A 100 19.37 -15.95 12.02
N GLU A 101 19.84 -14.82 11.51
CA GLU A 101 20.86 -13.98 12.15
C GLU A 101 20.30 -13.08 13.26
N LEU A 102 18.96 -12.92 13.33
CA LEU A 102 18.31 -12.12 14.35
C LEU A 102 18.32 -12.81 15.71
N LYS A 103 18.05 -12.05 16.77
CA LYS A 103 17.78 -12.62 18.09
C LYS A 103 16.36 -13.19 18.11
N ALA A 104 16.24 -14.48 18.43
CA ALA A 104 14.96 -15.13 18.65
C ALA A 104 14.22 -14.50 19.85
N GLY A 105 12.89 -14.38 19.72
CA GLY A 105 12.04 -13.87 20.79
C GLY A 105 10.77 -13.20 20.28
N SER A 106 10.03 -12.61 21.21
CA SER A 106 8.81 -11.85 20.93
C SER A 106 9.02 -10.38 21.31
N TYR A 107 8.61 -9.49 20.41
CA TYR A 107 8.84 -8.05 20.50
C TYR A 107 7.53 -7.31 20.26
N SER A 108 7.00 -6.68 21.31
CA SER A 108 5.73 -5.97 21.25
C SER A 108 5.91 -4.47 21.10
N SER A 109 4.94 -3.83 20.46
CA SER A 109 4.90 -2.40 20.19
C SER A 109 3.50 -1.95 19.79
N SER A 110 3.28 -0.64 19.71
CA SER A 110 2.06 -0.09 19.13
C SER A 110 2.26 1.29 18.50
N ALA A 111 1.30 1.67 17.66
CA ALA A 111 1.15 3.03 17.14
C ALA A 111 -0.26 3.53 17.45
N LEU A 112 -0.32 4.76 17.97
CA LEU A 112 -1.57 5.40 18.35
C LEU A 112 -1.88 6.53 17.37
N LEU A 113 -3.10 6.53 16.84
CA LEU A 113 -3.62 7.59 15.99
C LEU A 113 -4.81 8.25 16.68
N ASP A 114 -4.95 9.55 16.52
CA ASP A 114 -6.13 10.31 16.89
C ASP A 114 -6.98 10.65 15.66
N LEU A 115 -8.30 10.64 15.86
CA LEU A 115 -9.26 11.09 14.86
C LEU A 115 -9.77 12.49 15.22
N ALA A 116 -10.33 13.19 14.22
CA ALA A 116 -10.84 14.55 14.39
C ALA A 116 -11.98 14.65 15.42
N ASP A 117 -12.70 13.54 15.68
CA ASP A 117 -13.74 13.45 16.71
C ASP A 117 -13.19 13.18 18.12
N GLY A 118 -11.86 13.09 18.27
CA GLY A 118 -11.17 12.81 19.53
C GLY A 118 -11.08 11.33 19.89
N SER A 119 -11.67 10.43 19.09
CA SER A 119 -11.46 8.99 19.24
C SER A 119 -10.03 8.60 18.86
N LYS A 120 -9.60 7.42 19.32
CA LYS A 120 -8.24 6.91 19.12
C LYS A 120 -8.28 5.54 18.49
N ILE A 121 -7.30 5.28 17.62
CA ILE A 121 -7.04 3.98 17.02
C ILE A 121 -5.70 3.48 17.53
N ASP A 122 -5.69 2.28 18.09
CA ASP A 122 -4.48 1.57 18.51
C ASP A 122 -4.15 0.48 17.49
N ILE A 123 -2.98 0.59 16.87
CA ILE A 123 -2.37 -0.47 16.07
C ILE A 123 -1.37 -1.20 16.96
N VAL A 124 -1.82 -2.31 17.54
CA VAL A 124 -0.98 -3.20 18.36
C VAL A 124 -0.23 -4.16 17.45
N CYS A 125 1.05 -4.39 17.75
CA CYS A 125 1.91 -5.28 16.98
C CYS A 125 2.77 -6.11 17.92
N SER A 126 2.69 -7.43 17.79
CA SER A 126 3.59 -8.39 18.42
C SER A 126 4.34 -9.17 17.34
N MET A 127 5.66 -8.96 17.25
CA MET A 127 6.53 -9.64 16.29
C MET A 127 7.24 -10.80 16.96
N GLU A 128 7.05 -12.01 16.45
CA GLU A 128 7.78 -13.22 16.85
C GLU A 128 8.85 -13.54 15.80
N VAL A 129 10.08 -13.78 16.26
CA VAL A 129 11.23 -14.14 15.42
C VAL A 129 11.61 -15.60 15.69
N ASP A 130 11.37 -16.47 14.71
CA ASP A 130 11.79 -17.86 14.72
C ASP A 130 13.08 -18.03 13.89
N THR A 131 14.19 -18.18 14.59
CA THR A 131 15.52 -18.37 13.97
C THR A 131 15.79 -19.82 13.52
N GLN A 132 14.97 -20.79 13.92
CA GLN A 132 15.12 -22.17 13.46
C GLN A 132 14.53 -22.31 12.06
N GLU A 133 13.28 -21.87 11.90
CA GLU A 133 12.57 -21.89 10.62
C GLU A 133 12.97 -20.72 9.70
N GLY A 134 13.58 -19.68 10.25
CA GLY A 134 13.91 -18.45 9.52
C GLY A 134 12.65 -17.67 9.16
N GLU A 135 11.72 -17.56 10.10
CA GLU A 135 10.41 -16.94 9.91
C GLU A 135 10.16 -15.79 10.89
N ILE A 136 9.35 -14.83 10.44
CA ILE A 136 8.81 -13.77 11.29
C ILE A 136 7.30 -13.88 11.24
N ILE A 137 6.64 -13.87 12.40
CA ILE A 137 5.19 -13.82 12.52
C ILE A 137 4.82 -12.50 13.19
N VAL A 138 4.03 -11.69 12.51
CA VAL A 138 3.50 -10.44 13.06
C VAL A 138 2.03 -10.62 13.41
N ASP A 139 1.72 -10.43 14.69
CA ASP A 139 0.38 -10.52 15.25
C ASP A 139 -0.16 -9.14 15.60
N TYR A 140 -1.31 -8.80 15.02
CA TYR A 140 -2.05 -7.57 15.27
C TYR A 140 -3.22 -7.74 16.26
N GLU A 141 -3.26 -8.85 17.01
CA GLU A 141 -4.21 -9.04 18.12
C GLU A 141 -4.17 -7.86 19.11
N GLY A 142 -5.34 -7.40 19.52
CA GLY A 142 -5.50 -6.23 20.40
C GLY A 142 -5.57 -4.88 19.68
N THR A 143 -5.40 -4.83 18.34
CA THR A 143 -5.68 -3.62 17.57
C THR A 143 -7.17 -3.26 17.61
N SER A 144 -7.50 -1.99 17.39
CA SER A 144 -8.87 -1.50 17.46
C SER A 144 -9.82 -2.18 16.47
N GLU A 145 -11.10 -2.26 16.85
CA GLU A 145 -12.20 -2.65 15.96
C GLU A 145 -12.29 -1.71 14.75
N ALA A 146 -12.97 -2.15 13.69
CA ALA A 146 -13.20 -1.30 12.52
C ALA A 146 -13.90 0.03 12.89
N SER A 147 -13.45 1.09 12.21
CA SER A 147 -14.03 2.41 12.24
C SER A 147 -15.33 2.45 11.43
N PRO A 148 -16.33 3.26 11.84
CA PRO A 148 -17.48 3.56 10.99
C PRO A 148 -17.11 4.42 9.76
N TRP A 149 -15.90 4.99 9.73
CA TRP A 149 -15.39 5.78 8.62
C TRP A 149 -14.60 4.91 7.64
N GLY A 150 -14.51 5.34 6.38
CA GLY A 150 -13.79 4.67 5.29
C GLY A 150 -12.27 4.62 5.42
N ILE A 151 -11.74 4.45 6.62
CA ILE A 151 -10.30 4.38 6.94
C ILE A 151 -9.84 2.95 7.27
N ASN A 152 -10.73 1.96 7.21
CA ASN A 152 -10.42 0.56 7.51
C ASN A 152 -9.53 -0.08 6.44
N VAL A 153 -8.69 -1.02 6.86
CA VAL A 153 -7.69 -1.68 6.03
C VAL A 153 -8.02 -3.18 5.91
N VAL A 154 -8.02 -3.68 4.68
CA VAL A 154 -8.22 -5.12 4.38
C VAL A 154 -6.93 -5.93 4.62
N GLU A 155 -7.07 -7.22 4.92
CA GLU A 155 -5.97 -8.12 5.31
C GLU A 155 -4.77 -8.10 4.33
N ASN A 156 -5.02 -8.11 3.03
CA ASN A 156 -3.96 -8.10 2.01
C ASN A 156 -3.13 -6.81 2.02
N TYR A 157 -3.75 -5.68 2.36
CA TYR A 157 -3.06 -4.40 2.54
C TYR A 157 -2.19 -4.44 3.80
N THR A 158 -2.73 -4.99 4.89
CA THR A 158 -1.95 -5.19 6.13
C THR A 158 -0.74 -6.07 5.87
N HIS A 159 -0.93 -7.20 5.18
CA HIS A 159 0.15 -8.11 4.80
C HIS A 159 1.22 -7.40 3.94
N ALA A 160 0.80 -6.57 2.98
CA ALA A 160 1.73 -5.81 2.15
C ALA A 160 2.58 -4.84 2.98
N TYR A 161 1.99 -4.11 3.94
CA TYR A 161 2.75 -3.18 4.78
C TYR A 161 3.58 -3.88 5.87
N THR A 162 3.15 -5.02 6.38
CA THR A 162 3.96 -5.87 7.26
C THR A 162 5.22 -6.35 6.55
N THR A 163 5.05 -6.97 5.37
CA THR A 163 6.17 -7.53 4.59
C THR A 163 7.11 -6.44 4.07
N PHE A 164 6.56 -5.31 3.59
CA PHE A 164 7.34 -4.12 3.24
C PHE A 164 8.23 -3.65 4.40
N THR A 165 7.65 -3.50 5.59
CA THR A 165 8.36 -2.95 6.74
C THR A 165 9.51 -3.87 7.17
N VAL A 166 9.25 -5.16 7.31
CA VAL A 166 10.29 -6.15 7.65
C VAL A 166 11.40 -6.15 6.61
N ARG A 167 11.05 -6.18 5.31
CA ARG A 167 12.05 -6.19 4.23
C ARG A 167 12.87 -4.90 4.18
N SER A 168 12.26 -3.75 4.43
CA SER A 168 12.97 -2.46 4.43
C SER A 168 14.09 -2.40 5.47
N VAL A 169 13.93 -3.12 6.59
CA VAL A 169 14.92 -3.19 7.69
C VAL A 169 15.90 -4.36 7.51
N LEU A 170 15.40 -5.51 7.03
CA LEU A 170 16.21 -6.72 6.94
C LEU A 170 16.97 -6.83 5.64
N ASN A 171 16.27 -6.67 4.50
CA ASN A 171 16.69 -7.14 3.19
C ASN A 171 16.26 -6.19 2.05
N PRO A 172 16.68 -4.92 2.04
CA PRO A 172 16.28 -3.98 1.00
C PRO A 172 16.78 -4.37 -0.41
N ASP A 173 17.88 -5.11 -0.48
CA ASP A 173 18.54 -5.47 -1.75
C ASP A 173 18.07 -6.81 -2.35
N ILE A 174 17.34 -7.64 -1.58
CA ILE A 174 16.79 -8.90 -2.10
C ILE A 174 15.69 -8.57 -3.12
N PRO A 175 15.59 -9.25 -4.27
CA PRO A 175 14.49 -9.05 -5.22
C PRO A 175 13.11 -9.17 -4.56
N ASN A 176 12.20 -8.26 -4.90
CA ASN A 176 10.84 -8.25 -4.36
C ASN A 176 9.95 -9.23 -5.13
N ASN A 177 9.82 -10.45 -4.62
CA ASN A 177 8.98 -11.51 -5.19
C ASN A 177 8.33 -12.35 -4.08
N PHE A 178 7.48 -13.31 -4.46
CA PHE A 178 6.79 -14.19 -3.51
C PHE A 178 7.74 -14.87 -2.52
N GLY A 179 8.89 -15.37 -2.97
CA GLY A 179 9.88 -16.04 -2.13
C GLY A 179 10.43 -15.12 -1.04
N SER A 180 10.75 -13.87 -1.39
CA SER A 180 11.23 -12.89 -0.41
C SER A 180 10.21 -12.50 0.67
N LEU A 181 8.90 -12.69 0.39
CA LEU A 181 7.79 -12.32 1.26
C LEU A 181 7.31 -13.50 2.12
N LYS A 182 7.40 -14.72 1.58
CA LYS A 182 6.85 -15.96 2.16
C LYS A 182 7.30 -16.26 3.60
N PRO A 183 8.55 -15.99 4.03
CA PRO A 183 8.95 -16.20 5.43
C PRO A 183 8.36 -15.21 6.43
N ILE A 184 7.67 -14.16 5.96
CA ILE A 184 7.08 -13.11 6.78
C ILE A 184 5.57 -13.32 6.81
N LYS A 185 5.07 -13.84 7.92
CA LYS A 185 3.66 -14.17 8.14
C LYS A 185 2.98 -13.07 8.93
N MET A 186 1.67 -12.93 8.74
CA MET A 186 0.85 -11.95 9.43
C MET A 186 -0.47 -12.57 9.87
N ARG A 187 -0.95 -12.17 11.05
CA ARG A 187 -2.33 -12.42 11.49
C ARG A 187 -2.93 -11.16 12.10
N ALA A 188 -4.22 -10.97 11.88
CA ALA A 188 -4.98 -9.85 12.41
C ALA A 188 -6.43 -10.26 12.72
N PRO A 189 -7.05 -9.74 13.78
CA PRO A 189 -8.43 -10.09 14.14
C PRO A 189 -9.41 -9.70 13.03
N LYS A 190 -10.22 -10.65 12.54
CA LYS A 190 -11.23 -10.36 11.51
C LYS A 190 -12.23 -9.31 12.01
N GLY A 191 -12.48 -8.30 11.18
CA GLY A 191 -13.36 -7.18 11.52
C GLY A 191 -12.67 -6.03 12.26
N SER A 192 -11.38 -6.15 12.54
CA SER A 192 -10.57 -5.05 13.10
C SER A 192 -10.23 -3.99 12.06
N ILE A 193 -9.71 -2.86 12.53
CA ILE A 193 -9.26 -1.73 11.69
C ILE A 193 -8.19 -2.13 10.66
N VAL A 194 -7.44 -3.22 10.91
CA VAL A 194 -6.38 -3.75 10.04
C VAL A 194 -6.75 -5.09 9.37
N ASN A 195 -7.97 -5.58 9.54
CA ASN A 195 -8.49 -6.73 8.82
C ASN A 195 -10.00 -6.58 8.60
N ALA A 196 -10.33 -5.54 7.84
CA ALA A 196 -11.69 -5.17 7.53
C ALA A 196 -12.39 -6.24 6.69
N VAL A 197 -13.65 -6.49 7.02
CA VAL A 197 -14.53 -7.43 6.31
C VAL A 197 -15.76 -6.70 5.81
N LEU A 198 -16.43 -7.28 4.82
CA LEU A 198 -17.66 -6.68 4.29
C LEU A 198 -18.74 -6.54 5.38
N PRO A 199 -19.48 -5.42 5.41
CA PRO A 199 -19.47 -4.31 4.44
C PRO A 199 -18.64 -3.08 4.87
N GLN A 200 -17.63 -3.25 5.73
CA GLN A 200 -16.88 -2.12 6.31
C GLN A 200 -16.20 -1.25 5.22
N PRO A 201 -16.25 0.09 5.33
CA PRO A 201 -15.73 1.02 4.32
C PRO A 201 -14.20 1.19 4.41
N GLY A 202 -13.51 1.47 3.30
CA GLY A 202 -12.04 1.55 3.23
C GLY A 202 -11.44 2.48 2.16
N THR A 203 -12.18 3.45 1.62
CA THR A 203 -11.69 4.38 0.56
C THR A 203 -10.41 5.10 0.96
N ALA A 204 -10.36 5.65 2.18
CA ALA A 204 -9.26 6.38 2.78
C ALA A 204 -8.37 5.47 3.67
N ARG A 205 -8.32 4.16 3.39
CA ARG A 205 -7.52 3.17 4.14
C ARG A 205 -6.05 3.54 4.35
N HIS A 206 -5.48 4.38 3.49
CA HIS A 206 -4.09 4.84 3.64
C HIS A 206 -3.87 5.63 4.94
N VAL A 207 -4.89 6.29 5.48
CA VAL A 207 -4.82 7.06 6.72
C VAL A 207 -4.40 6.17 7.89
N VAL A 208 -4.96 4.97 8.02
CA VAL A 208 -4.57 4.02 9.07
C VAL A 208 -3.47 3.08 8.58
N GLY A 209 -3.59 2.57 7.35
CA GLY A 209 -2.70 1.55 6.82
C GLY A 209 -1.23 1.97 6.75
N MET A 210 -0.94 3.26 6.61
CA MET A 210 0.43 3.78 6.61
C MET A 210 1.03 3.95 8.01
N PHE A 211 0.26 3.72 9.08
CA PHE A 211 0.77 3.64 10.46
C PHE A 211 1.13 2.20 10.87
N LEU A 212 0.75 1.17 10.09
CA LEU A 212 1.21 -0.21 10.31
C LEU A 212 2.75 -0.31 10.37
N PRO A 213 3.52 0.32 9.46
CA PRO A 213 4.97 0.38 9.59
C PRO A 213 5.46 1.03 10.87
N ASN A 214 4.78 2.06 11.39
CA ASN A 214 5.23 2.76 12.60
C ASN A 214 5.19 1.86 13.83
N ALA A 215 4.13 1.05 13.97
CA ALA A 215 4.05 0.05 15.03
C ALA A 215 5.18 -0.98 14.86
N LEU A 216 5.28 -1.59 13.68
CA LEU A 216 6.23 -2.68 13.44
C LEU A 216 7.70 -2.23 13.46
N LEU A 217 8.03 -1.02 13.02
CA LEU A 217 9.38 -0.46 13.14
C LEU A 217 9.83 -0.33 14.60
N LYS A 218 8.91 -0.05 15.55
CA LYS A 218 9.24 -0.04 16.98
C LYS A 218 9.56 -1.43 17.51
N ALA A 219 8.91 -2.48 17.02
CA ALA A 219 9.28 -3.86 17.34
C ALA A 219 10.63 -4.25 16.71
N LEU A 220 10.84 -3.94 15.43
CA LEU A 220 12.10 -4.21 14.71
C LEU A 220 13.29 -3.48 15.33
N ALA A 221 13.12 -2.25 15.81
CA ALA A 221 14.17 -1.48 16.47
C ALA A 221 14.69 -2.15 17.76
N GLN A 222 13.94 -3.08 18.36
CA GLN A 222 14.39 -3.85 19.54
C GLN A 222 15.37 -4.98 19.15
N VAL A 223 15.44 -5.35 17.87
CA VAL A 223 16.25 -6.48 17.36
C VAL A 223 17.34 -6.01 16.39
N LYS A 224 17.04 -4.98 15.58
CA LYS A 224 17.92 -4.41 14.56
C LYS A 224 17.85 -2.87 14.54
N PRO A 225 18.25 -2.19 15.63
CA PRO A 225 18.12 -0.74 15.79
C PRO A 225 18.85 0.06 14.69
N GLU A 226 20.00 -0.40 14.23
CA GLU A 226 20.86 0.28 13.26
C GLU A 226 20.26 0.36 11.85
N SER A 227 19.32 -0.53 11.55
CA SER A 227 18.58 -0.58 10.28
C SER A 227 17.12 -0.13 10.41
N SER A 228 16.72 0.31 11.61
CA SER A 228 15.35 0.76 11.89
C SER A 228 15.26 2.28 11.90
N MET A 229 14.04 2.79 11.67
CA MET A 229 13.72 4.21 11.79
C MET A 229 12.76 4.43 12.95
N ALA A 230 12.88 5.59 13.60
CA ALA A 230 11.86 6.07 14.52
C ALA A 230 10.53 6.33 13.79
N GLU A 231 9.49 6.62 14.56
CA GLU A 231 8.20 7.03 13.99
C GLU A 231 8.32 8.34 13.21
N GLY A 232 7.69 8.41 12.04
CA GLY A 232 7.60 9.60 11.18
C GLY A 232 6.23 10.24 11.20
N SER A 233 5.90 11.02 10.16
CA SER A 233 4.58 11.68 10.03
C SER A 233 3.40 10.73 9.74
N GLY A 234 3.66 9.43 9.55
CA GLY A 234 2.64 8.45 9.22
C GLY A 234 2.13 8.60 7.80
N ALA A 235 0.81 8.68 7.64
CA ALA A 235 0.14 8.69 6.34
C ALA A 235 0.58 9.82 5.41
N VAL A 236 0.38 9.57 4.11
CA VAL A 236 0.37 10.65 3.12
C VAL A 236 -0.92 11.43 3.32
N TRP A 237 -0.77 12.65 3.81
CA TRP A 237 -1.90 13.53 4.03
C TRP A 237 -2.29 14.23 2.73
N THR A 238 -3.59 14.33 2.50
CA THR A 238 -4.14 14.94 1.31
C THR A 238 -5.28 15.87 1.67
N MET A 239 -5.37 16.98 0.97
CA MET A 239 -6.54 17.85 1.00
C MET A 239 -7.13 17.92 -0.39
N GLN A 240 -8.46 18.00 -0.42
CA GLN A 240 -9.20 18.34 -1.62
C GLN A 240 -9.91 19.66 -1.36
N VAL A 241 -9.81 20.57 -2.32
CA VAL A 241 -10.58 21.82 -2.35
C VAL A 241 -11.55 21.71 -3.51
N ASN A 242 -12.82 21.99 -3.24
CA ASN A 242 -13.86 22.06 -4.25
C ASN A 242 -14.64 23.37 -4.08
N GLY A 243 -15.15 23.88 -5.17
CA GLY A 243 -15.85 25.16 -5.17
C GLY A 243 -16.48 25.47 -6.52
N THR A 244 -16.73 26.75 -6.72
CA THR A 244 -17.33 27.28 -7.95
C THR A 244 -16.59 28.55 -8.33
N HIS A 245 -16.20 28.67 -9.59
CA HIS A 245 -15.64 29.89 -10.14
C HIS A 245 -16.69 31.01 -10.15
N GLU A 246 -16.27 32.26 -10.36
CA GLU A 246 -17.18 33.41 -10.43
C GLU A 246 -18.24 33.28 -11.54
N ASP A 247 -17.94 32.53 -12.61
CA ASP A 247 -18.85 32.27 -13.72
C ASP A 247 -19.87 31.14 -13.45
N GLY A 248 -19.83 30.53 -12.25
CA GLY A 248 -20.73 29.46 -11.86
C GLY A 248 -20.27 28.06 -12.25
N SER A 249 -19.14 27.91 -12.94
CA SER A 249 -18.57 26.59 -13.26
C SER A 249 -17.93 25.93 -12.02
N PRO A 250 -18.13 24.62 -11.80
CA PRO A 250 -17.56 23.94 -10.64
C PRO A 250 -16.07 23.68 -10.85
N PHE A 251 -15.30 23.74 -9.76
CA PHE A 251 -13.91 23.29 -9.75
C PHE A 251 -13.65 22.32 -8.60
N ILE A 252 -12.69 21.42 -8.84
CA ILE A 252 -12.16 20.50 -7.84
C ILE A 252 -10.66 20.47 -8.07
N THR A 253 -9.90 20.94 -7.10
CA THR A 253 -8.43 20.88 -7.15
C THR A 253 -7.97 19.42 -7.05
N ALA A 254 -6.91 19.09 -7.77
CA ALA A 254 -6.22 17.81 -7.64
C ALA A 254 -5.80 17.57 -6.18
N MET A 255 -5.88 16.30 -5.76
CA MET A 255 -5.49 15.85 -4.42
C MET A 255 -4.01 16.19 -4.19
N PHE A 256 -3.72 17.24 -3.43
CA PHE A 256 -2.34 17.65 -3.17
C PHE A 256 -1.82 16.90 -1.95
N THR A 257 -0.78 16.12 -2.19
CA THR A 257 -0.09 15.29 -1.20
C THR A 257 0.95 16.13 -0.48
N TYR A 258 0.87 16.17 0.84
CA TYR A 258 1.94 16.71 1.67
C TYR A 258 2.72 15.58 2.30
N ALA A 259 4.03 15.67 2.13
CA ALA A 259 4.96 14.87 2.87
C ALA A 259 5.30 15.62 4.17
N GLY A 260 5.07 14.98 5.32
CA GLY A 260 5.56 15.49 6.59
C GLY A 260 7.06 15.25 6.70
N GLY A 261 7.45 14.10 7.24
CA GLY A 261 8.86 13.71 7.32
C GLY A 261 8.99 12.27 7.75
N VAL A 262 10.14 11.68 7.42
CA VAL A 262 10.45 10.31 7.84
C VAL A 262 11.13 10.33 9.20
N GLY A 263 11.02 9.22 9.94
CA GLY A 263 11.65 9.11 11.25
C GLY A 263 13.18 9.18 11.19
N ALA A 264 13.78 9.59 12.31
CA ALA A 264 15.23 9.56 12.46
C ALA A 264 15.76 8.12 12.45
N ARG A 265 17.01 7.96 12.00
CA ARG A 265 17.79 6.73 12.11
C ARG A 265 18.78 6.88 13.26
N GLU A 266 19.33 5.76 13.73
CA GLU A 266 20.35 5.75 14.79
C GLU A 266 21.47 6.78 14.57
N SER A 267 21.96 6.89 13.34
CA SER A 267 23.10 7.74 12.99
C SER A 267 22.75 9.05 12.28
N LYS A 268 21.48 9.29 11.92
CA LYS A 268 21.09 10.41 11.04
C LYS A 268 19.69 10.93 11.34
N ALA A 269 19.52 12.24 11.24
CA ALA A 269 18.19 12.86 11.26
C ALA A 269 17.27 12.31 10.15
N GLY A 270 15.98 12.36 10.43
CA GLY A 270 14.94 12.08 9.45
C GLY A 270 14.91 13.13 8.34
N LEU A 271 14.50 12.73 7.14
CA LEU A 271 14.32 13.65 6.02
C LEU A 271 13.01 14.43 6.21
N SER A 272 13.11 15.76 6.14
CA SER A 272 11.94 16.65 6.08
C SER A 272 11.28 16.57 4.70
N ALA A 273 9.96 16.80 4.66
CA ALA A 273 9.15 16.83 3.44
C ALA A 273 9.33 15.60 2.54
N CYS A 274 9.52 14.43 3.15
CA CYS A 274 9.69 13.16 2.45
C CYS A 274 8.57 12.19 2.83
N SER A 275 7.86 11.68 1.84
CA SER A 275 6.80 10.71 2.05
C SER A 275 7.40 9.35 2.39
N TYR A 276 6.81 8.71 3.38
CA TYR A 276 7.05 7.34 3.75
C TYR A 276 5.73 6.81 4.32
N PRO A 277 5.36 5.56 4.04
CA PRO A 277 6.07 4.53 3.27
C PRO A 277 5.96 4.64 1.75
N THR A 278 5.31 5.69 1.22
CA THR A 278 5.11 5.83 -0.23
C THR A 278 6.21 6.65 -0.91
N GLY A 279 6.50 6.31 -2.18
CA GLY A 279 7.45 7.04 -3.01
C GLY A 279 6.81 8.22 -3.78
N VAL A 280 5.88 8.95 -3.18
CA VAL A 280 5.23 10.11 -3.84
C VAL A 280 6.04 11.38 -3.61
N ALA A 281 6.04 12.26 -4.61
CA ALA A 281 6.61 13.60 -4.50
C ALA A 281 5.52 14.63 -4.18
N ALA A 282 5.93 15.77 -3.62
CA ALA A 282 5.04 16.93 -3.52
C ALA A 282 4.70 17.46 -4.91
N VAL A 283 3.45 17.86 -5.12
CA VAL A 283 3.00 18.45 -6.39
C VAL A 283 3.43 19.93 -6.41
N PRO A 284 4.10 20.42 -7.47
CA PRO A 284 4.45 21.84 -7.59
C PRO A 284 3.22 22.74 -7.53
N ILE A 285 3.30 23.86 -6.83
CA ILE A 285 2.16 24.78 -6.65
C ILE A 285 1.62 25.30 -7.99
N GLU A 286 2.49 25.55 -8.96
CA GLU A 286 2.12 26.00 -10.30
C GLU A 286 1.21 24.99 -11.03
N VAL A 287 1.43 23.69 -10.81
CA VAL A 287 0.58 22.63 -11.37
C VAL A 287 -0.76 22.61 -10.66
N VAL A 288 -0.77 22.78 -9.33
CA VAL A 288 -2.00 22.84 -8.54
C VAL A 288 -2.86 24.03 -9.00
N GLU A 289 -2.28 25.23 -9.09
CA GLU A 289 -2.97 26.45 -9.53
C GLU A 289 -3.46 26.37 -10.97
N ALA A 290 -2.70 25.72 -11.87
CA ALA A 290 -3.11 25.53 -13.27
C ALA A 290 -4.22 24.47 -13.45
N SER A 291 -4.39 23.59 -12.47
CA SER A 291 -5.40 22.51 -12.48
C SER A 291 -6.71 22.86 -11.77
N ALA A 292 -6.73 23.99 -11.05
CA ALA A 292 -7.83 24.44 -10.20
C ALA A 292 -8.80 25.37 -10.93
#